data_AF-A0AA97CKJ9-F1
#
_entry.id   AF-A0AA97CKJ9-F1
#
_cell.length_a   1.000
_cell.length_b   1.000
_cell.length_c   1.000
_cell.angle_alpha   90.00
_cell.angle_beta   90.00
_cell.angle_gamma   90.00
#
_symmetry.space_group_name_H-M   'P 1'
#
loop_
_entity.id
_entity.type
_entity.pdbx_description
1 polymer ?
#
loop_
_entity_poly.entity_id
_entity_poly.type
_entity_poly.pdbx_seq_one_letter_code
_entity_poly.pdbx_strand_id
1 'polypeptide(L)'
;MNIETFLALSLFSFVTSITPGPNNIMLLASGVNFGFQKTLPHSLGVSIGFFIMLIAVGLGVGALIQSLPLVYSTLKYIGIIYFGSHGKQPSAILLLK
;
A
#
# COMPACT_ATOMS: atom_id res chain seq x y z
N MET A 1 16.21 -20.93 -0.24
CA MET A 1 14.75 -20.76 -0.07
C MET A 1 14.11 -22.13 -0.23
N ASN A 2 13.31 -22.59 0.73
CA ASN A 2 12.67 -23.90 0.65
C ASN A 2 11.44 -23.80 -0.30
N ILE A 3 11.02 -24.90 -0.92
CA ILE A 3 9.90 -24.91 -1.87
C ILE A 3 8.61 -24.39 -1.21
N GLU A 4 8.44 -24.70 0.08
CA GLU A 4 7.29 -24.29 0.90
C GLU A 4 7.24 -22.77 1.08
N THR A 5 8.37 -22.13 1.35
CA THR A 5 8.43 -20.67 1.54
C THR A 5 8.22 -19.94 0.23
N PHE A 6 8.74 -20.47 -0.88
CA PHE A 6 8.45 -19.92 -2.20
C PHE A 6 6.96 -19.99 -2.53
N LEU A 7 6.34 -21.16 -2.39
CA LEU A 7 4.90 -21.35 -2.63
C LEU A 7 4.05 -20.45 -1.73
N ALA A 8 4.40 -20.32 -0.45
CA ALA A 8 3.70 -19.44 0.48
C ALA A 8 3.77 -17.97 0.05
N LEU A 9 4.95 -17.48 -0.34
CA LEU A 9 5.14 -16.10 -0.81
C LEU A 9 4.43 -15.86 -2.15
N SER A 10 4.47 -16.82 -3.08
CA SER A 10 3.76 -16.72 -4.36
C SER A 10 2.24 -16.63 -4.16
N LEU A 11 1.65 -17.50 -3.33
CA LEU A 11 0.23 -17.46 -3.01
C LEU A 11 -0.16 -16.16 -2.31
N PHE A 12 0.64 -15.71 -1.34
CA PHE A 12 0.43 -14.43 -0.66
C PHE A 12 0.46 -13.25 -1.64
N SER A 13 1.46 -13.19 -2.52
CA SER A 13 1.56 -12.14 -3.54
C SER A 13 0.38 -12.16 -4.51
N PHE A 14 -0.11 -13.34 -4.89
CA PHE A 14 -1.26 -13.48 -5.77
C PHE A 14 -2.55 -12.95 -5.13
N VAL A 15 -2.85 -13.40 -3.91
CA VAL A 15 -4.05 -12.96 -3.16
C VAL A 15 -4.02 -11.45 -2.91
N THR A 16 -2.87 -10.92 -2.47
CA THR A 16 -2.72 -9.49 -2.20
C THR A 16 -2.77 -8.63 -3.46
N SER A 17 -2.36 -9.14 -4.62
CA SER A 17 -2.48 -8.44 -5.90
C SER A 17 -3.93 -8.34 -6.39
N ILE A 18 -4.73 -9.38 -6.16
CA ILE A 18 -6.16 -9.43 -6.56
C ILE A 18 -7.07 -8.67 -5.58
N THR A 19 -6.66 -8.55 -4.31
CA THR A 19 -7.45 -7.85 -3.30
C THR A 19 -7.59 -6.36 -3.64
N PRO A 20 -8.82 -5.79 -3.65
CA PRO A 20 -9.04 -4.39 -3.98
C PRO A 20 -8.51 -3.48 -2.86
N GLY A 21 -7.25 -3.09 -2.96
CA GLY A 21 -6.62 -2.06 -2.13
C GLY A 21 -6.46 -0.74 -2.90
N PRO A 22 -6.38 0.42 -2.21
CA PRO A 22 -6.23 1.72 -2.85
C PRO A 22 -5.07 1.77 -3.86
N ASN A 23 -3.91 1.21 -3.49
CA ASN A 23 -2.73 1.16 -4.37
C ASN A 23 -2.95 0.30 -5.63
N ASN A 24 -3.51 -0.91 -5.48
CA ASN A 24 -3.75 -1.81 -6.61
C ASN A 24 -4.84 -1.27 -7.54
N ILE A 25 -5.88 -0.64 -6.99
CA ILE A 25 -6.94 0.04 -7.75
C ILE A 25 -6.37 1.24 -8.50
N MET A 26 -5.53 2.04 -7.85
CA MET A 26 -4.86 3.18 -8.50
C MET A 26 -3.94 2.73 -9.63
N LEU A 27 -3.16 1.67 -9.44
CA LEU A 27 -2.32 1.09 -10.50
C LEU A 27 -3.15 0.54 -11.66
N LEU A 28 -4.26 -0.14 -11.39
CA LEU A 28 -5.18 -0.63 -12.41
C LEU A 28 -5.81 0.54 -13.18
N ALA A 29 -6.30 1.57 -12.47
CA ALA A 29 -6.85 2.77 -13.07
C ALA A 29 -5.81 3.50 -13.92
N SER A 30 -4.57 3.65 -13.44
CA SER A 30 -3.48 4.23 -14.22
C SER A 30 -3.16 3.40 -15.47
N GLY A 31 -3.18 2.07 -15.34
CA GLY A 31 -2.94 1.14 -16.44
C GLY A 31 -3.99 1.24 -17.55
N VAL A 32 -5.27 1.34 -17.16
CA VAL A 32 -6.39 1.47 -18.09
C VAL A 32 -6.49 2.87 -18.71
N ASN A 33 -6.26 3.94 -17.93
CA ASN A 33 -6.43 5.32 -18.41
C ASN A 33 -5.21 5.89 -19.14
N PHE A 34 -3.98 5.55 -18.73
CA PHE A 34 -2.75 6.14 -19.26
C PHE A 34 -1.87 5.12 -20.01
N GLY A 35 -2.25 3.84 -20.02
CA GLY A 35 -1.50 2.76 -20.65
C GLY A 35 -0.38 2.20 -19.76
N PHE A 36 0.08 0.99 -20.11
CA PHE A 36 1.08 0.24 -19.34
C PHE A 36 2.40 1.00 -19.18
N GLN A 37 2.89 1.65 -20.24
CA GLN A 37 4.17 2.36 -20.23
C GLN A 37 4.21 3.54 -19.25
N LYS A 38 3.10 4.27 -19.10
CA LYS A 38 3.01 5.41 -18.17
C LYS A 38 2.69 5.00 -16.73
N THR A 39 2.29 3.75 -16.51
CA THR A 39 1.99 3.20 -15.17
C THR A 39 3.23 2.62 -14.50
N LEU A 40 4.23 2.21 -15.28
CA LEU A 40 5.55 1.78 -14.78
C LEU A 40 6.19 2.76 -13.78
N PRO A 41 6.33 4.07 -14.07
CA PRO A 41 6.90 5.00 -13.10
C PRO A 41 6.06 5.14 -11.83
N HIS A 42 4.73 5.01 -11.91
CA HIS A 42 3.86 5.02 -10.73
C HIS A 42 4.11 3.78 -9.85
N SER A 43 4.17 2.59 -10.47
CA SER A 43 4.48 1.33 -9.77
C SER A 43 5.86 1.33 -9.13
N LEU A 44 6.85 1.90 -9.82
CA LEU A 44 8.21 2.03 -9.31
C LEU A 44 8.28 3.01 -8.13
N GLY A 45 7.60 4.16 -8.24
CA GLY A 45 7.52 5.13 -7.15
C GLY A 45 6.92 4.53 -5.88
N VAL A 46 5.83 3.76 -6.02
CA VAL A 46 5.23 3.02 -4.90
C VAL A 46 6.22 2.00 -4.31
N SER A 47 6.87 1.20 -5.15
CA SER A 47 7.83 0.18 -4.71
C SER A 47 9.02 0.79 -3.95
N ILE A 48 9.58 1.89 -4.46
CA ILE A 48 10.67 2.64 -3.82
C ILE A 48 10.21 3.24 -2.50
N GLY A 49 9.02 3.84 -2.45
CA GLY A 49 8.44 4.38 -1.23
C GLY A 49 8.28 3.32 -0.13
N PHE A 50 7.75 2.14 -0.49
CA PHE A 50 7.67 1.01 0.44
C PHE A 50 9.04 0.52 0.90
N PHE A 51 10.02 0.44 0.00
CA PHE A 51 11.37 0.04 0.36
C PHE A 51 12.02 1.00 1.36
N ILE A 52 11.92 2.31 1.13
CA ILE A 52 12.42 3.34 2.06
C ILE A 52 11.69 3.26 3.41
N MET A 53 10.37 3.07 3.39
CA MET A 53 9.57 2.89 4.60
C MET A 53 10.02 1.67 5.40
N LEU A 54 10.25 0.53 4.75
CA LEU A 54 10.73 -0.69 5.40
C LEU A 54 12.12 -0.49 6.01
N ILE A 55 13.02 0.23 5.33
CA ILE A 55 14.33 0.59 5.89
C ILE A 55 14.14 1.46 7.14
N ALA A 56 13.32 2.52 7.07
CA ALA A 56 13.07 3.40 8.21
C ALA A 56 12.50 2.63 9.42
N VAL A 57 11.55 1.71 9.18
CA VAL A 57 11.00 0.85 10.23
C VAL A 57 12.07 -0.10 10.78
N GLY A 58 12.89 -0.71 9.91
CA GLY A 58 14.01 -1.58 10.30
C GLY A 58 15.11 -0.87 11.09
N LEU A 59 15.31 0.42 10.84
CA LEU A 59 16.21 1.29 11.62
C LEU A 59 15.62 1.70 12.99
N GLY A 60 14.39 1.30 13.30
CA GLY A 60 13.78 1.49 14.61
C GLY A 60 12.84 2.69 14.72
N VAL A 61 12.48 3.36 13.62
CA VAL A 61 11.49 4.46 13.65
C VAL A 61 10.15 3.97 14.20
N GLY A 62 9.74 2.73 13.87
CA GLY A 62 8.54 2.13 14.43
C GLY A 62 8.60 1.94 15.95
N ALA A 63 9.75 1.50 16.47
CA ALA A 63 9.96 1.33 17.91
C ALA A 63 10.01 2.69 18.63
N LEU A 64 10.59 3.71 18.00
CA LEU A 64 10.64 5.07 18.52
C LEU A 64 9.24 5.72 18.60
N ILE A 65 8.37 5.45 17.62
CA ILE A 65 6.98 5.91 17.70
C ILE A 65 6.22 5.18 18.83
N GLN A 66 6.48 3.89 19.03
CA GLN A 66 5.84 3.12 20.10
C GLN A 66 6.29 3.51 21.52
N SER A 67 7.52 3.98 21.69
CA SER A 67 8.00 4.47 23.00
C SER A 67 7.37 5.79 23.43
N LEU A 68 6.74 6.52 22.50
CA LEU A 68 6.05 7.79 22.74
C LEU A 68 4.52 7.61 22.66
N PRO A 69 3.84 7.28 23.77
CA PRO A 69 2.41 6.92 23.77
C PRO A 69 1.50 8.04 23.26
N LEU A 70 1.87 9.32 23.47
CA LEU A 70 1.16 10.48 22.93
C LEU A 70 1.20 10.53 21.40
N VAL A 71 2.38 10.32 20.80
CA VAL A 71 2.57 10.36 19.34
C VAL A 71 1.84 9.18 18.70
N TYR A 72 2.00 7.98 19.25
CA TYR A 72 1.31 6.78 18.77
C TYR A 72 -0.21 6.94 18.82
N SER A 73 -0.76 7.43 19.94
CA SER A 73 -2.21 7.62 20.10
C SER A 73 -2.75 8.66 19.13
N THR A 74 -2.03 9.77 18.95
CA THR A 74 -2.43 10.84 18.03
C THR A 74 -2.43 10.34 16.59
N LEU A 75 -1.36 9.66 16.14
CA LEU A 75 -1.28 9.05 14.82
C LEU A 75 -2.40 8.03 14.60
N LYS A 76 -2.72 7.22 15.61
CA LYS A 76 -3.81 6.24 15.56
C LYS A 76 -5.17 6.92 15.32
N TYR A 77 -5.50 7.95 16.11
CA TYR A 77 -6.76 8.67 15.95
C TYR A 77 -6.83 9.43 14.62
N ILE A 78 -5.74 10.07 14.19
CA ILE A 78 -5.64 10.70 12.87
C ILE A 78 -5.89 9.67 11.78
N GLY A 79 -5.28 8.49 11.85
CA GLY A 79 -5.48 7.41 10.88
C GLY A 79 -6.93 6.95 10.81
N ILE A 80 -7.60 6.81 11.96
CA ILE A 80 -9.02 6.45 12.03
C ILE A 80 -9.89 7.55 11.40
N ILE A 81 -9.63 8.83 11.70
CA ILE A 81 -10.39 9.96 11.13
C ILE A 81 -10.17 10.05 9.63
N TYR A 82 -8.92 9.93 9.18
CA TYR A 82 -8.56 9.98 7.77
C TYR A 82 -9.22 8.83 7.00
N PHE A 83 -9.11 7.61 7.50
CA PHE A 83 -9.75 6.45 6.89
C PHE A 83 -11.28 6.51 6.98
N GLY A 84 -11.85 7.04 8.06
CA GLY A 84 -13.29 7.22 8.21
C GLY A 84 -13.86 8.28 7.26
N SER A 85 -13.10 9.37 7.02
CA SER A 85 -13.50 10.46 6.13
C SER A 85 -13.30 10.14 4.64
N HIS A 86 -12.25 9.39 4.30
CA HIS A 86 -11.87 9.08 2.91
C HIS A 86 -12.08 7.61 2.52
N GLY A 87 -12.55 6.75 3.44
CA GLY A 87 -12.76 5.31 3.25
C GLY A 87 -13.86 4.96 2.25
N LYS A 88 -14.57 5.96 1.72
CA LYS A 88 -15.40 5.84 0.52
C LYS A 88 -14.57 6.21 -0.70
N GLN A 89 -13.51 5.45 -1.02
CA GLN A 89 -12.81 5.65 -2.28
C GLN A 89 -13.69 5.08 -3.42
N PRO A 90 -14.36 5.91 -4.24
CA PRO A 90 -15.32 5.46 -5.23
C PRO A 90 -14.69 5.62 -6.61
N SER A 91 -13.87 4.67 -7.08
CA SER A 91 -13.10 4.94 -8.32
C SER A 91 -12.67 3.69 -9.08
N ALA A 92 -13.63 2.83 -9.46
CA ALA A 92 -13.41 1.91 -10.58
C ALA A 92 -14.65 1.83 -11.48
N ILE A 93 -15.85 1.70 -10.90
CA ILE A 93 -17.11 1.68 -11.66
C ILE A 93 -17.43 3.02 -12.35
N LEU A 94 -16.87 4.13 -11.86
CA LEU A 94 -17.07 5.48 -12.41
C LEU A 94 -15.99 5.91 -13.42
N LEU A 95 -14.87 5.19 -13.50
CA LEU A 95 -13.77 5.47 -14.44
C LEU A 95 -13.69 4.45 -15.59
N LEU A 96 -14.47 3.36 -15.50
CA LEU A 96 -14.66 2.36 -16.57
C LEU A 96 -15.96 2.57 -17.36
N LYS A 97 -16.59 3.74 -17.19
CA LYS A 97 -17.71 4.23 -18.00
C LYS A 97 -17.27 5.42 -18.83
#